data_AF-A0A366DZF8-F1
#
_entry.id   AF-A0A366DZF8-F1
#
_cell.length_a   1.000
_cell.length_b   1.000
_cell.length_c   1.000
_cell.angle_alpha   90.00
_cell.angle_beta   90.00
_cell.angle_gamma   90.00
#
_symmetry.space_group_name_H-M   'P 1'
#
loop_
_entity.id
_entity.type
_entity.pdbx_description
1 polymer ?
#
loop_
_entity_poly.entity_id
_entity_poly.type
_entity_poly.pdbx_seq_one_letter_code
_entity_poly.pdbx_strand_id
1 'polypeptide(L)'
;MSQGDKSKYTDKQKRKAEHIAESYEKRGVPEKEAEALAWATVNKDDGGGNKPGGSGYGKKTGNPAAHKGGEKGGQASASRTPEQRSASAKKAAETRGKNKEKSNN
;
A
#
# COMPACT_ATOMS: atom_id res chain seq x y z
N MET A 1 20.87 7.77 4.45
CA MET A 1 20.03 6.84 5.23
C MET A 1 20.89 5.68 5.68
N SER A 2 20.65 5.08 6.85
CA SER A 2 21.46 3.92 7.27
C SER A 2 21.36 2.85 6.18
N GLN A 3 22.50 2.50 5.59
CA GLN A 3 22.69 1.35 4.70
C GLN A 3 22.54 0.06 5.51
N GLY A 4 21.49 -0.02 6.33
CA GLY A 4 21.21 -1.16 7.17
C GLY A 4 20.93 -2.35 6.27
N ASP A 5 21.47 -3.49 6.64
CA ASP A 5 21.23 -4.75 5.97
C ASP A 5 19.71 -5.00 5.83
N LYS A 6 19.24 -4.96 4.57
CA LYS A 6 17.84 -5.19 4.22
C LYS A 6 17.40 -6.64 4.54
N SER A 7 18.32 -7.51 4.99
CA SER A 7 18.02 -8.86 5.46
C SER A 7 16.98 -8.89 6.58
N LYS A 8 16.87 -7.81 7.37
CA LYS A 8 15.91 -7.69 8.47
C LYS A 8 14.50 -7.27 8.04
N TYR A 9 14.28 -7.06 6.74
CA TYR A 9 12.96 -6.76 6.18
C TYR A 9 12.32 -8.00 5.60
N THR A 10 11.01 -8.09 5.79
CA THR A 10 10.18 -9.15 5.20
C THR A 10 10.01 -8.95 3.71
N ASP A 11 9.68 -10.02 2.99
CA ASP A 11 9.46 -9.93 1.54
C ASP A 11 8.22 -9.10 1.20
N LYS A 12 7.26 -9.00 2.13
CA LYS A 12 6.13 -8.07 2.04
C LYS A 12 6.60 -6.60 2.07
N GLN A 13 7.55 -6.26 2.95
CA GLN A 13 8.10 -4.91 3.04
C GLN A 13 8.90 -4.54 1.79
N LYS A 14 9.71 -5.49 1.27
CA LYS A 14 10.46 -5.31 0.01
C LYS A 14 9.53 -5.02 -1.17
N ARG A 15 8.51 -5.85 -1.38
CA ARG A 15 7.50 -5.62 -2.42
C ARG A 15 6.76 -4.29 -2.27
N LYS A 16 6.43 -3.90 -1.04
CA LYS A 16 5.81 -2.59 -0.76
C LYS A 16 6.75 -1.45 -1.18
N ALA A 17 8.03 -1.54 -0.83
CA ALA A 17 9.03 -0.55 -1.22
C ALA A 17 9.22 -0.49 -2.74
N GLU A 18 9.37 -1.64 -3.41
CA GLU A 18 9.51 -1.72 -4.88
C GLU A 18 8.34 -1.03 -5.60
N HIS A 19 7.09 -1.32 -5.22
CA HIS A 19 5.93 -0.67 -5.82
C HIS A 19 5.86 0.84 -5.56
N ILE A 20 6.33 1.31 -4.40
CA ILE A 20 6.37 2.75 -4.11
C ILE A 20 7.47 3.41 -4.96
N ALA A 21 8.64 2.79 -5.07
CA ALA A 21 9.76 3.29 -5.88
C ALA A 21 9.36 3.39 -7.36
N GLU A 22 8.77 2.33 -7.91
CA GLU A 22 8.27 2.28 -9.29
C GLU A 22 7.28 3.44 -9.57
N SER A 23 6.44 3.79 -8.60
CA SER A 23 5.50 4.91 -8.71
C SER A 23 6.21 6.28 -8.76
N TYR A 24 7.29 6.44 -8.01
CA TYR A 24 8.11 7.66 -8.03
C TYR A 24 8.96 7.77 -9.30
N GLU A 25 9.52 6.66 -9.78
CA GLU A 25 10.25 6.60 -11.05
C GLU A 25 9.35 6.96 -12.23
N LYS A 26 8.12 6.43 -12.26
CA LYS A 26 7.11 6.81 -13.26
C LYS A 26 6.75 8.30 -13.21
N ARG A 27 7.00 8.98 -12.09
CA ARG A 27 6.83 10.44 -11.93
C ARG A 27 8.10 11.24 -12.22
N GLY A 28 9.17 10.58 -12.66
CA GLY A 28 10.44 11.20 -13.04
C GLY A 28 11.45 11.36 -11.91
N VAL A 29 11.21 10.77 -10.73
CA VAL A 29 12.20 10.76 -9.65
C VAL A 29 13.31 9.76 -9.98
N PRO A 30 14.60 10.12 -9.82
CA PRO A 30 15.70 9.18 -10.04
C PRO A 30 15.59 7.93 -9.15
N GLU A 31 15.91 6.76 -9.68
CA GLU A 31 15.80 5.44 -9.01
C GLU A 31 16.31 5.44 -7.57
N LYS A 32 17.53 5.95 -7.34
CA LYS A 32 18.13 5.99 -5.99
C LYS A 32 17.31 6.81 -4.99
N GLU A 33 16.71 7.91 -5.46
CA GLU A 33 15.87 8.77 -4.63
C GLU A 33 14.48 8.15 -4.43
N ALA A 34 13.91 7.56 -5.49
CA ALA A 34 12.66 6.83 -5.44
C ALA A 34 12.73 5.66 -4.44
N GLU A 35 13.82 4.89 -4.48
CA GLU A 35 14.09 3.80 -3.53
C GLU A 35 14.23 4.33 -2.10
N ALA A 36 14.96 5.44 -1.89
CA ALA A 36 15.11 6.04 -0.57
C ALA A 36 13.75 6.50 0.01
N LEU A 37 12.93 7.17 -0.81
CA LEU A 37 11.57 7.60 -0.45
C LEU A 37 10.66 6.39 -0.14
N ALA A 38 10.78 5.33 -0.92
CA ALA A 38 10.04 4.11 -0.71
C ALA A 38 10.35 3.46 0.63
N TRP A 39 11.62 3.23 0.94
CA TRP A 39 12.03 2.65 2.22
C TRP A 39 11.69 3.54 3.41
N ALA A 40 11.78 4.87 3.27
CA ALA A 40 11.32 5.80 4.30
C ALA A 40 9.82 5.65 4.57
N THR A 41 9.01 5.48 3.52
CA THR A 41 7.57 5.27 3.64
C THR A 41 7.25 3.95 4.34
N VAL A 42 7.89 2.85 3.93
CA VAL A 42 7.74 1.53 4.57
C VAL A 42 8.15 1.58 6.04
N ASN A 43 9.25 2.25 6.38
CA ASN A 43 9.71 2.39 7.76
C ASN A 43 8.77 3.23 8.62
N LYS A 44 8.16 4.27 8.04
CA LYS A 44 7.16 5.07 8.74
C LYS A 44 5.89 4.26 9.04
N ASP A 45 5.49 3.40 8.11
CA ASP A 45 4.30 2.57 8.27
C ASP A 45 4.53 1.35 9.18
N ASP A 46 5.69 0.70 9.07
CA ASP A 46 5.99 -0.59 9.70
C ASP A 46 6.98 -0.48 10.87
N GLY A 47 7.51 0.71 11.17
CA GLY A 47 8.44 0.92 12.30
C GLY A 47 9.86 0.36 12.07
N GLY A 48 10.15 -0.11 10.86
CA GLY A 48 11.43 -0.70 10.45
C GLY A 48 11.32 -2.17 10.06
N GLY A 49 12.43 -2.91 10.08
CA GLY A 49 12.46 -4.31 9.63
C GLY A 49 11.64 -5.25 10.53
N ASN A 50 10.74 -6.03 9.94
CA ASN A 50 9.82 -6.92 10.68
C ASN A 50 10.34 -8.36 10.85
N LYS A 51 11.57 -8.69 10.42
CA LYS A 51 12.20 -9.99 10.74
C LYS A 51 12.89 -9.93 12.10
N PRO A 52 13.18 -11.09 12.74
CA PRO A 52 13.90 -11.14 14.00
C PRO A 52 15.20 -10.32 14.00
N GLY A 53 15.34 -9.45 15.00
CA GLY A 53 16.44 -8.51 15.13
C GLY A 53 16.29 -7.22 14.32
N GLY A 54 15.15 -7.01 13.64
CA GLY A 54 14.79 -5.74 13.01
C GLY A 54 14.04 -4.80 13.97
N SER A 55 14.11 -3.49 13.72
CA SER A 55 13.54 -2.46 14.59
C SER A 55 12.01 -2.42 14.65
N GLY A 56 11.33 -3.05 13.69
CA GLY A 56 9.87 -3.22 13.64
C GLY A 56 9.39 -4.58 14.17
N TYR A 57 10.31 -5.49 14.53
CA TYR A 57 9.95 -6.83 14.98
C TYR A 57 9.07 -6.81 16.23
N GLY A 58 7.93 -7.50 16.19
CA GLY A 58 6.98 -7.58 17.30
C GLY A 58 6.23 -6.28 17.61
N LYS A 59 6.45 -5.19 16.86
CA LYS A 59 5.78 -3.91 17.11
C LYS A 59 4.42 -3.88 16.40
N LYS A 60 3.40 -3.45 17.13
CA LYS A 60 2.14 -2.99 16.51
C LYS A 60 2.40 -1.62 15.93
N THR A 61 2.20 -1.48 14.62
CA THR A 61 2.36 -0.18 13.96
C THR A 61 1.00 0.45 13.75
N GLY A 62 0.97 1.78 13.79
CA GLY A 62 -0.25 2.53 13.61
C GLY A 62 -0.73 2.61 12.15
N ASN A 63 -0.08 1.90 11.21
CA ASN A 63 -0.40 1.87 9.77
C ASN A 63 -0.93 3.21 9.20
N PRO A 64 -0.24 4.34 9.42
CA PRO A 64 -0.80 5.67 9.21
C PRO A 64 -1.26 5.91 7.77
N ALA A 65 -0.59 5.32 6.77
CA ALA A 65 -1.05 5.39 5.38
C ALA A 65 -2.44 4.75 5.18
N ALA A 66 -2.68 3.58 5.79
CA ALA A 66 -3.95 2.88 5.68
C ALA A 66 -5.09 3.63 6.39
N HIS A 67 -4.83 4.18 7.58
CA HIS A 67 -5.83 4.98 8.31
C HIS A 67 -6.23 6.23 7.53
N LYS A 68 -5.24 6.98 7.00
CA LYS A 68 -5.50 8.18 6.20
C LYS A 68 -6.27 7.86 4.92
N GLY A 69 -5.96 6.75 4.26
CA GLY A 69 -6.69 6.29 3.07
C GLY A 69 -8.14 5.90 3.41
N GLY A 70 -8.33 5.16 4.50
CA GLY A 70 -9.65 4.73 4.98
C GLY A 70 -10.54 5.90 5.37
N GLU A 71 -10.01 6.89 6.08
CA GLU A 71 -10.74 8.10 6.47
C GLU A 71 -11.23 8.87 5.24
N LYS A 72 -10.33 9.18 4.30
CA LYS A 72 -10.68 9.88 3.05
C LYS A 72 -11.70 9.11 2.22
N GLY A 73 -11.52 7.80 2.06
CA GLY A 73 -12.45 6.94 1.33
C GLY A 73 -13.82 6.86 2.01
N GLY A 74 -13.84 6.77 3.34
CA GLY A 74 -15.05 6.77 4.15
C GLY A 74 -15.84 8.06 4.00
N GLN A 75 -15.18 9.21 4.12
CA GLN A 75 -15.79 10.53 3.90
C GLN A 75 -16.37 10.66 2.49
N ALA A 76 -15.61 10.27 1.46
CA ALA A 76 -16.07 10.30 0.07
C ALA A 76 -17.24 9.35 -0.22
N SER A 77 -17.36 8.26 0.53
CA SER A 77 -18.51 7.34 0.43
C SER A 77 -19.73 7.90 1.17
N ALA A 78 -19.50 8.49 2.35
CA ALA A 78 -20.54 9.10 3.18
C ALA A 78 -21.23 10.26 2.45
N SER A 79 -20.51 11.04 1.64
CA SER A 79 -21.08 12.16 0.88
C SER A 79 -21.90 11.75 -0.36
N ARG A 80 -21.92 10.47 -0.77
CA ARG A 80 -22.65 10.02 -1.96
C ARG A 80 -24.14 9.86 -1.71
N THR A 81 -24.95 10.13 -2.75
CA THR A 81 -26.38 9.84 -2.73
C THR A 81 -26.66 8.32 -2.77
N PRO A 82 -27.84 7.87 -2.35
CA PRO A 82 -28.23 6.45 -2.44
C PRO A 82 -28.09 5.87 -3.85
N GLU A 83 -28.44 6.63 -4.88
CA GLU A 83 -28.37 6.22 -6.30
C GLU A 83 -26.92 6.00 -6.73
N GLN A 84 -26.02 6.91 -6.36
CA GLN A 84 -24.59 6.80 -6.65
C GLN A 84 -23.94 5.60 -5.93
N ARG A 85 -24.38 5.30 -4.71
CA ARG A 85 -23.95 4.10 -3.96
C ARG A 85 -24.45 2.83 -4.66
N SER A 86 -25.70 2.79 -5.09
CA SER A 86 -26.28 1.66 -5.82
C SER A 86 -25.58 1.41 -7.16
N ALA A 87 -25.33 2.46 -7.94
CA ALA A 87 -24.58 2.37 -9.20
C ALA A 87 -23.15 1.81 -8.98
N SER A 88 -22.46 2.29 -7.94
CA SER A 88 -21.13 1.79 -7.57
C SER A 88 -21.15 0.31 -7.20
N ALA A 89 -22.17 -0.14 -6.44
CA ALA A 89 -22.31 -1.53 -6.03
C ALA A 89 -22.59 -2.46 -7.23
N LYS A 90 -23.46 -2.05 -8.16
CA LYS A 90 -23.75 -2.78 -9.40
C LYS A 90 -22.49 -2.95 -10.26
N LYS A 91 -21.74 -1.86 -10.46
CA LYS A 91 -20.45 -1.90 -11.19
C LYS A 91 -19.45 -2.87 -10.55
N ALA A 92 -19.38 -2.88 -9.21
CA ALA A 92 -18.52 -3.82 -8.49
C ALA A 92 -18.97 -5.28 -8.67
N ALA A 93 -20.27 -5.56 -8.64
CA ALA A 93 -20.81 -6.91 -8.88
C ALA A 93 -20.49 -7.42 -10.30
N GLU A 94 -20.69 -6.58 -11.32
CA GLU A 94 -20.37 -6.92 -12.71
C GLU A 94 -18.87 -7.22 -12.89
N THR A 95 -18.00 -6.40 -12.28
CA THR A 95 -16.55 -6.60 -12.33
C THR A 95 -16.14 -7.94 -11.70
N ARG A 96 -16.77 -8.32 -10.57
CA ARG A 96 -16.53 -9.63 -9.93
C ARG A 96 -16.99 -10.79 -10.82
N GLY A 97 -18.12 -10.64 -11.51
CA GLY A 97 -18.59 -11.63 -12.49
C GLY A 97 -17.56 -11.86 -13.60
N LYS A 98 -17.12 -10.78 -14.24
CA LYS A 98 -16.10 -10.82 -15.31
C LYS A 98 -14.79 -11.46 -14.87
N ASN A 99 -14.32 -11.14 -13.67
CA ASN A 99 -13.06 -11.72 -13.17
C ASN A 99 -13.19 -13.22 -12.86
N LYS A 100 -14.36 -13.66 -12.38
CA LYS A 100 -14.65 -15.09 -12.15
C LYS A 100 -14.69 -15.87 -13.46
N GLU A 101 -15.27 -15.31 -14.51
CA GLU A 101 -15.27 -15.92 -15.84
C GLU A 101 -13.86 -16.02 -16.41
N LYS A 102 -13.04 -14.97 -16.26
CA LYS A 102 -11.63 -14.97 -16.68
C LYS A 102 -10.74 -15.94 -15.92
N SER A 103 -11.03 -16.23 -14.64
CA SER A 103 -10.25 -17.22 -13.88
C SER A 103 -10.62 -18.66 -14.19
N ASN A 104 -11.79 -18.88 -14.81
CA ASN A 104 -12.31 -20.20 -15.15
C ASN A 104 -11.98 -20.61 -16.60
N ASN A 105 -11.22 -19.79 -17.32
CA ASN A 105 -10.82 -19.97 -18.72
C ASN A 105 -9.31 -19.86 -18.84
#